data_AF-A0A8X8AXM7-F1
#
_entry.id   AF-A0A8X8AXM7-F1
#
_cell.length_a   1.000
_cell.length_b   1.000
_cell.length_c   1.000
_cell.angle_alpha   90.00
_cell.angle_beta   90.00
_cell.angle_gamma   90.00
#
_symmetry.space_group_name_H-M   'P 1'
#
loop_
_entity.id
_entity.type
_entity.pdbx_description
1 polymer ?
#
loop_
_entity_poly.entity_id
_entity_poly.type
_entity_poly.pdbx_seq_one_letter_code
_entity_poly.pdbx_strand_id
1 'polypeptide(L)'
;MGVDLESISEATSGAIGSLLSTTILYPLDTCKSKYQAEISVPGNHKYRHISDVFWEAISSGNVLSLYQGLGTKNVQSFVSSFIYFYSYSYFKRLHSERIGSKSIGTKANLLIAAASAAFTNILTQPLDTASSRMQTSEFGNAKGFWKTLTEGTWGDAYDGMGITLLLTPNPAIQYTVFDQLKQNLVEKRKAKANKDSSPVVISSFMAFLLGAISKTAATVITYPLIRCKVMIQAADDTNDNEAKKPRERIKKTIPGVIYAIWEKEGVLGFFKGLQAQILKTVLSSALLLMIKEKITATTWFLILAIRKTLFVTKGRLKSS
;
A
#
# COMPACT_ATOMS: atom_id res chain seq x y z
N MET A 1 7.40 -32.67 3.75
CA MET A 1 7.15 -31.25 3.45
C MET A 1 8.03 -30.41 4.37
N GLY A 2 9.27 -30.15 3.97
CA GLY A 2 10.18 -29.29 4.72
C GLY A 2 9.85 -27.82 4.45
N VAL A 3 10.10 -26.95 5.43
CA VAL A 3 9.95 -25.50 5.25
C VAL A 3 10.97 -25.04 4.21
N ASP A 4 10.48 -24.34 3.19
CA ASP A 4 11.29 -23.94 2.04
C ASP A 4 12.10 -22.69 2.33
N LEU A 5 13.42 -22.82 2.31
CA LEU A 5 14.34 -21.72 2.61
C LEU A 5 14.24 -20.58 1.58
N GLU A 6 13.93 -20.89 0.33
CA GLU A 6 13.72 -19.89 -0.74
C GLU A 6 12.50 -19.02 -0.42
N SER A 7 11.35 -19.65 -0.12
CA SER A 7 10.13 -18.94 0.26
C SER A 7 10.29 -18.11 1.55
N ILE A 8 11.05 -18.59 2.54
CA ILE A 8 11.36 -17.79 3.75
C ILE A 8 12.23 -16.58 3.40
N SER A 9 13.23 -16.75 2.54
CA SER A 9 14.13 -15.68 2.12
C SER A 9 13.38 -14.58 1.36
N GLU A 10 12.53 -14.97 0.40
CA GLU A 10 11.65 -14.03 -0.32
C GLU A 10 10.68 -13.32 0.65
N ALA A 11 10.08 -14.05 1.58
CA ALA A 11 9.18 -13.48 2.58
C ALA A 11 9.86 -12.47 3.50
N THR A 12 11.05 -12.82 4.01
CA THR A 12 11.80 -11.97 4.93
C THR A 12 12.33 -10.72 4.25
N SER A 13 12.90 -10.87 3.05
CA SER A 13 13.39 -9.72 2.26
C SER A 13 12.25 -8.79 1.86
N GLY A 14 11.10 -9.34 1.44
CA GLY A 14 9.89 -8.57 1.14
C GLY A 14 9.33 -7.84 2.36
N ALA A 15 9.32 -8.49 3.54
CA ALA A 15 8.84 -7.88 4.78
C ALA A 15 9.76 -6.76 5.29
N ILE A 16 11.09 -6.93 5.22
CA ILE A 16 12.06 -5.89 5.57
C ILE A 16 11.94 -4.70 4.60
N GLY A 17 11.85 -4.97 3.30
CA GLY A 17 11.67 -3.92 2.29
C GLY A 17 10.38 -3.11 2.53
N SER A 18 9.30 -3.79 2.90
CA SER A 18 8.02 -3.17 3.28
C SER A 18 8.16 -2.29 4.52
N LEU A 19 8.83 -2.77 5.57
CA LEU A 19 9.05 -2.02 6.81
C LEU A 19 9.87 -0.74 6.56
N LEU A 20 10.93 -0.83 5.75
CA LEU A 20 11.73 0.33 5.36
C LEU A 20 10.91 1.33 4.54
N SER A 21 10.16 0.86 3.54
CA SER A 21 9.32 1.72 2.71
C SER A 21 8.24 2.41 3.55
N THR A 22 7.58 1.68 4.44
CA THR A 22 6.55 2.22 5.34
C THR A 22 7.14 3.27 6.26
N THR A 23 8.33 3.03 6.84
CA THR A 23 9.00 3.98 7.73
C THR A 23 9.36 5.28 7.03
N ILE A 24 9.91 5.20 5.81
CA ILE A 24 10.29 6.40 5.04
C ILE A 24 9.07 7.18 4.58
N LEU A 25 8.00 6.49 4.16
CA LEU A 25 6.77 7.11 3.66
C LEU A 25 5.78 7.48 4.77
N TYR A 26 6.06 7.11 6.02
CA TYR A 26 5.15 7.29 7.15
C TYR A 26 4.68 8.74 7.37
N PRO A 27 5.56 9.77 7.29
CA PRO A 27 5.13 11.16 7.46
C PRO A 27 4.05 11.59 6.47
N LEU A 28 4.13 11.10 5.22
CA LEU A 28 3.15 11.38 4.19
C LEU A 28 1.82 10.69 4.48
N ASP A 29 1.88 9.44 4.96
CA ASP A 29 0.70 8.68 5.38
C ASP A 29 -0.03 9.40 6.53
N THR A 30 0.72 9.91 7.51
CA THR A 30 0.18 10.70 8.62
C THR A 30 -0.47 12.00 8.13
N CYS A 31 0.20 12.78 7.28
CA CYS A 31 -0.37 14.03 6.74
C CYS A 31 -1.70 13.77 6.02
N LYS A 32 -1.75 12.69 5.23
CA LYS A 32 -2.94 12.31 4.48
C LYS A 32 -4.08 11.84 5.39
N SER A 33 -3.80 11.01 6.38
CA SER A 33 -4.84 10.55 7.32
C SER A 33 -5.40 11.71 8.15
N LYS A 34 -4.54 12.61 8.64
CA LYS A 34 -4.96 13.81 9.38
C LYS A 34 -5.85 14.73 8.52
N TYR A 35 -5.45 14.97 7.26
CA TYR A 35 -6.24 15.77 6.33
C TYR A 35 -7.59 15.12 5.99
N GLN A 36 -7.64 13.80 5.76
CA GLN A 36 -8.88 13.09 5.44
C GLN A 36 -9.86 13.06 6.63
N ALA A 37 -9.35 12.94 7.86
CA ALA A 37 -10.17 13.00 9.07
C ALA A 37 -10.84 14.38 9.23
N GLU A 38 -10.10 15.46 8.99
CA GLU A 38 -10.59 16.85 9.12
C GLU A 38 -11.73 17.15 8.13
N ILE A 39 -11.56 16.81 6.84
CA ILE A 39 -12.59 17.07 5.81
C ILE A 39 -13.89 16.28 6.08
N SER A 40 -13.81 15.23 6.90
CA SER A 40 -14.98 14.43 7.27
C SER A 40 -15.86 15.12 8.33
N VAL A 41 -15.38 16.20 8.96
CA VAL A 41 -16.11 16.99 9.97
C VAL A 41 -16.60 18.32 9.37
N PRO A 42 -17.93 18.55 9.25
CA PRO A 42 -18.46 19.81 8.72
C PRO A 42 -18.12 21.02 9.61
N GLY A 43 -17.56 22.09 9.01
CA GLY A 43 -17.36 23.38 9.67
C GLY A 43 -15.96 23.65 10.23
N ASN A 44 -15.05 22.66 10.23
CA ASN A 44 -13.64 22.87 10.58
C ASN A 44 -12.78 22.67 9.32
N HIS A 45 -12.19 23.75 8.79
CA HIS A 45 -11.34 23.71 7.60
C HIS A 45 -9.99 24.31 7.93
N LYS A 46 -9.33 23.78 8.96
CA LYS A 46 -8.01 24.27 9.39
C LYS A 46 -6.95 24.12 8.30
N TYR A 47 -7.04 23.06 7.49
CA TYR A 47 -6.09 22.76 6.42
C TYR A 47 -6.77 22.87 5.05
N ARG A 48 -6.19 23.66 4.14
CA ARG A 48 -6.61 23.73 2.73
C ARG A 48 -5.96 22.62 1.91
N HIS A 49 -4.76 22.21 2.29
CA HIS A 49 -3.96 21.23 1.57
C HIS A 49 -3.27 20.25 2.52
N ILE A 50 -2.90 19.06 2.02
CA ILE A 50 -2.11 18.08 2.78
C ILE A 50 -0.75 18.68 3.21
N SER A 51 -0.19 19.61 2.42
CA SER A 51 1.04 20.33 2.73
C SER A 51 0.95 21.14 4.01
N ASP A 52 -0.23 21.65 4.35
CA ASP A 52 -0.43 22.52 5.51
C ASP A 52 -0.21 21.73 6.80
N VAL A 53 -0.62 20.46 6.83
CA VAL A 53 -0.37 19.53 7.93
C VAL A 53 1.13 19.27 8.11
N PHE A 54 1.86 19.13 7.01
CA PHE A 54 3.31 18.92 7.03
C PHE A 54 4.05 20.17 7.51
N TRP A 55 3.65 21.34 7.02
CA TRP A 55 4.24 22.62 7.40
C TRP A 55 3.95 22.98 8.86
N GLU A 56 2.73 22.73 9.35
CA GLU A 56 2.40 22.91 10.76
C GLU A 56 3.25 22.02 11.67
N ALA A 57 3.48 20.76 11.30
CA ALA A 57 4.33 19.86 12.09
C ALA A 57 5.79 20.37 12.19
N ILE A 58 6.29 21.01 11.13
CA ILE A 58 7.63 21.61 11.10
C ILE A 58 7.66 22.92 11.89
N SER A 59 6.71 23.83 11.65
CA SER A 59 6.68 25.15 12.30
C SER A 59 6.40 25.06 13.81
N SER A 60 5.69 24.02 14.25
CA SER A 60 5.38 23.78 15.66
C SER A 60 6.48 23.03 16.41
N GLY A 61 7.59 22.67 15.75
CA GLY A 61 8.69 21.90 16.34
C GLY A 61 8.36 20.43 16.66
N ASN A 62 7.16 19.96 16.32
CA ASN A 62 6.61 18.65 16.68
C ASN A 62 6.70 17.64 15.51
N VAL A 63 7.86 17.57 14.83
CA VAL A 63 8.06 16.68 13.67
C VAL A 63 7.90 15.20 14.06
N LEU A 64 8.24 14.84 15.31
CA LEU A 64 8.02 13.51 15.86
C LEU A 64 6.55 13.07 15.88
N SER A 65 5.61 14.03 15.93
CA SER A 65 4.18 13.73 15.85
C SER A 65 3.75 13.13 14.50
N LEU A 66 4.55 13.30 13.44
CA LEU A 66 4.32 12.65 12.14
C LEU A 66 4.61 11.14 12.19
N TYR A 67 5.32 10.67 13.21
CA TYR A 67 5.64 9.25 13.44
C TYR A 67 4.76 8.59 14.52
N GLN A 68 3.74 9.29 15.01
CA GLN A 68 2.80 8.73 15.97
C GLN A 68 2.04 7.55 15.35
N GLY A 69 2.18 6.37 15.95
CA GLY A 69 1.58 5.12 15.45
C GLY A 69 2.49 4.31 14.51
N LEU A 70 3.74 4.74 14.27
CA LEU A 70 4.68 4.05 13.39
C LEU A 70 4.90 2.59 13.81
N GLY A 71 5.05 2.32 15.11
CA GLY A 71 5.27 0.97 15.62
C GLY A 71 4.14 0.01 15.22
N THR A 72 2.89 0.44 15.42
CA THR A 72 1.70 -0.31 15.02
C THR A 72 1.67 -0.58 13.52
N LYS A 73 1.93 0.46 12.72
CA LYS A 73 1.92 0.32 11.26
C LYS A 73 3.04 -0.57 10.75
N ASN A 74 4.22 -0.50 11.36
CA ASN A 74 5.36 -1.34 10.98
C ASN A 74 5.11 -2.81 11.30
N VAL A 75 4.55 -3.14 12.47
CA VAL A 75 4.14 -4.51 12.80
C VAL A 75 3.10 -5.01 11.79
N GLN A 76 2.08 -4.20 11.51
CA GLN A 76 1.06 -4.54 10.53
C GLN A 76 1.65 -4.79 9.14
N SER A 77 2.46 -3.86 8.65
CA SER A 77 3.09 -3.90 7.33
C SER A 77 4.01 -5.10 7.20
N PHE A 78 4.81 -5.39 8.23
CA PHE A 78 5.74 -6.51 8.26
C PHE A 78 5.01 -7.85 8.18
N VAL A 79 4.05 -8.10 9.08
CA VAL A 79 3.28 -9.36 9.12
C VAL A 79 2.54 -9.58 7.80
N SER A 80 1.85 -8.54 7.30
CA SER A 80 1.08 -8.65 6.05
C SER A 80 1.98 -8.93 4.85
N SER A 81 3.12 -8.26 4.78
CA SER A 81 4.06 -8.45 3.67
C SER A 81 4.72 -9.83 3.74
N PHE A 82 5.12 -10.29 4.94
CA PHE A 82 5.70 -11.60 5.12
C PHE A 82 4.74 -12.70 4.64
N ILE A 83 3.48 -12.68 5.11
CA ILE A 83 2.47 -13.67 4.71
C ILE A 83 2.23 -13.60 3.20
N TYR A 84 2.11 -12.40 2.62
CA TYR A 84 1.91 -12.24 1.17
C TYR A 84 3.05 -12.84 0.35
N PHE A 85 4.30 -12.46 0.64
CA PHE A 85 5.45 -12.93 -0.14
C PHE A 85 5.70 -14.43 0.08
N TYR A 86 5.48 -14.93 1.30
CA TYR A 86 5.56 -16.37 1.57
C TYR A 86 4.51 -17.16 0.77
N SER A 87 3.24 -16.75 0.84
CA SER A 87 2.15 -17.40 0.11
C SER A 87 2.33 -17.29 -1.40
N TYR A 88 2.86 -16.16 -1.88
CA TYR A 88 3.19 -15.97 -3.30
C TYR A 88 4.27 -16.93 -3.76
N SER A 89 5.42 -16.98 -3.07
CA SER A 89 6.50 -17.92 -3.38
C SER A 89 6.00 -19.38 -3.34
N TYR A 90 5.24 -19.72 -2.30
CA TYR A 90 4.69 -21.06 -2.13
C TYR A 90 3.75 -21.48 -3.26
N PHE A 91 2.76 -20.64 -3.61
CA PHE A 91 1.83 -20.92 -4.71
C PHE A 91 2.51 -20.92 -6.08
N LYS A 92 3.48 -20.03 -6.27
CA LYS A 92 4.32 -19.97 -7.47
C LYS A 92 5.12 -21.26 -7.67
N ARG A 93 5.70 -21.79 -6.61
CA ARG A 93 6.41 -23.06 -6.62
C ARG A 93 5.48 -24.24 -6.94
N LEU A 94 4.35 -24.35 -6.24
CA LEU A 94 3.36 -25.41 -6.50
C LEU A 94 2.89 -25.42 -7.96
N HIS A 95 2.66 -24.25 -8.54
CA HIS A 95 2.31 -24.12 -9.95
C HIS A 95 3.45 -24.58 -10.88
N SER A 96 4.70 -24.21 -10.56
CA SER A 96 5.88 -24.55 -11.37
C SER A 96 6.20 -26.06 -11.32
N GLU A 97 6.04 -26.68 -10.15
CA GLU A 97 6.20 -28.14 -9.96
C GLU A 97 5.12 -28.93 -10.71
N ARG A 98 3.86 -28.46 -10.71
CA ARG A 98 2.75 -29.14 -11.40
C ARG A 98 2.88 -29.09 -12.93
N ILE A 99 3.36 -27.97 -13.48
CA ILE A 99 3.45 -27.76 -14.94
C ILE A 99 4.82 -28.17 -15.51
N GLY A 100 5.83 -28.38 -14.65
CA GLY A 100 7.18 -28.74 -15.08
C GLY A 100 7.93 -27.62 -15.83
N SER A 101 7.43 -26.38 -15.75
CA SER A 101 8.03 -25.21 -16.39
C SER A 101 8.38 -24.14 -15.36
N LYS A 102 9.60 -23.59 -15.46
CA LYS A 102 10.06 -22.46 -14.63
C LYS A 102 9.48 -21.11 -15.09
N SER A 103 8.85 -21.04 -16.26
CA SER A 103 8.28 -19.81 -16.81
C SER A 103 6.78 -19.75 -16.54
N ILE A 104 6.34 -18.76 -15.77
CA ILE A 104 4.94 -18.53 -15.43
C ILE A 104 4.40 -17.44 -16.36
N GLY A 105 3.36 -17.77 -17.13
CA GLY A 105 2.68 -16.79 -17.98
C GLY A 105 1.98 -15.72 -17.14
N THR A 106 1.81 -14.51 -17.71
CA THR A 106 1.22 -13.35 -17.02
C THR A 106 -0.11 -13.64 -16.35
N LYS A 107 -1.01 -14.39 -17.02
CA LYS A 107 -2.32 -14.76 -16.48
C LYS A 107 -2.20 -15.64 -15.23
N ALA A 108 -1.35 -16.66 -15.29
CA ALA A 108 -1.10 -17.55 -14.15
C ALA A 108 -0.45 -16.79 -13.00
N ASN A 109 0.49 -15.89 -13.29
CA ASN A 109 1.14 -15.06 -12.28
C ASN A 109 0.14 -14.13 -11.57
N LEU A 110 -0.80 -13.53 -12.33
CA LEU A 110 -1.87 -12.71 -11.77
C LEU A 110 -2.82 -13.52 -10.87
N LEU A 111 -3.18 -14.75 -11.27
CA LEU A 111 -4.03 -15.63 -10.47
C LEU A 111 -3.32 -16.05 -9.17
N ILE A 112 -2.04 -16.40 -9.25
CA ILE A 112 -1.22 -16.73 -8.07
C ILE A 112 -1.16 -15.52 -7.14
N ALA A 113 -0.83 -14.34 -7.66
CA ALA A 113 -0.79 -13.11 -6.87
C ALA A 113 -2.15 -12.79 -6.21
N ALA A 114 -3.26 -12.98 -6.93
CA ALA A 114 -4.61 -12.77 -6.39
C ALA A 114 -4.95 -13.79 -5.29
N ALA A 115 -4.60 -15.07 -5.47
CA ALA A 115 -4.80 -16.10 -4.46
C ALA A 115 -3.97 -15.83 -3.20
N SER A 116 -2.70 -15.42 -3.36
CA SER A 116 -1.84 -15.04 -2.24
C SER A 116 -2.40 -13.83 -1.51
N ALA A 117 -2.83 -12.79 -2.24
CA ALA A 117 -3.44 -11.61 -1.63
C ALA A 117 -4.74 -11.95 -0.87
N ALA A 118 -5.62 -12.79 -1.43
CA ALA A 118 -6.82 -13.24 -0.73
C ALA A 118 -6.48 -13.99 0.56
N PHE A 119 -5.51 -14.91 0.51
CA PHE A 119 -5.05 -15.66 1.68
C PHE A 119 -4.45 -14.75 2.75
N THR A 120 -3.60 -13.80 2.37
CA THR A 120 -3.07 -12.78 3.28
C THR A 120 -4.18 -11.97 3.91
N ASN A 121 -5.11 -11.45 3.10
CA ASN A 121 -6.22 -10.64 3.57
C ASN A 121 -7.06 -11.38 4.61
N ILE A 122 -7.31 -12.69 4.44
CA ILE A 122 -8.04 -13.50 5.42
C ILE A 122 -7.27 -13.54 6.76
N LEU A 123 -5.96 -13.82 6.72
CA LEU A 123 -5.16 -13.95 7.94
C LEU A 123 -4.90 -12.60 8.64
N THR A 124 -4.79 -11.52 7.88
CA THR A 124 -4.42 -10.19 8.41
C THR A 124 -5.60 -9.25 8.58
N GLN A 125 -6.83 -9.70 8.31
CA GLN A 125 -8.02 -8.86 8.49
C GLN A 125 -8.14 -8.28 9.91
N PRO A 126 -7.95 -9.04 11.01
CA PRO A 126 -7.99 -8.49 12.37
C PRO A 126 -7.01 -7.33 12.58
N LEU A 127 -5.82 -7.49 12.03
CA LEU A 127 -4.72 -6.54 12.11
C LEU A 127 -5.01 -5.26 11.31
N ASP A 128 -5.62 -5.40 10.13
CA ASP A 128 -6.08 -4.28 9.30
C ASP A 128 -7.23 -3.53 9.96
N THR A 129 -8.21 -4.24 10.54
CA THR A 129 -9.35 -3.64 11.24
C THR A 129 -8.88 -2.86 12.46
N ALA A 130 -8.02 -3.45 13.31
CA ALA A 130 -7.45 -2.76 14.46
C ALA A 130 -6.64 -1.51 14.06
N SER A 131 -5.83 -1.63 13.00
CA SER A 131 -5.07 -0.50 12.46
C SER A 131 -5.99 0.60 11.92
N SER A 132 -7.10 0.24 11.28
CA SER A 132 -8.08 1.20 10.77
C SER A 132 -8.78 1.94 11.91
N ARG A 133 -9.29 1.22 12.91
CA ARG A 133 -9.95 1.81 14.10
C ARG A 133 -9.04 2.81 14.82
N MET A 134 -7.78 2.45 15.03
CA MET A 134 -6.80 3.38 15.62
C MET A 134 -6.57 4.62 14.77
N GLN A 135 -6.48 4.48 13.44
CA GLN A 135 -6.27 5.61 12.53
C GLN A 135 -7.48 6.54 12.43
N THR A 136 -8.69 6.04 12.68
CA THR A 136 -9.94 6.81 12.60
C THR A 136 -10.45 7.29 13.94
N SER A 137 -9.84 6.88 15.06
CA SER A 137 -10.19 7.33 16.40
C SER A 137 -9.82 8.81 16.64
N GLU A 138 -10.56 9.48 17.53
CA GLU A 138 -10.28 10.88 17.90
C GLU A 138 -8.91 11.03 18.59
N PHE A 139 -8.27 12.18 18.36
CA PHE A 139 -6.95 12.48 18.91
C PHE A 139 -6.91 12.33 20.43
N GLY A 140 -5.97 11.52 20.93
CA GLY A 140 -5.79 11.27 22.37
C GLY A 140 -6.67 10.15 22.94
N ASN A 141 -7.68 9.69 22.21
CA ASN A 141 -8.60 8.61 22.62
C ASN A 141 -8.29 7.25 21.95
N ALA A 142 -7.24 7.19 21.13
CA ALA A 142 -6.80 5.95 20.49
C ALA A 142 -6.33 4.94 21.54
N LYS A 143 -7.05 3.83 21.68
CA LYS A 143 -6.59 2.68 22.49
C LYS A 143 -5.28 2.13 21.88
N GLY A 144 -4.41 1.60 22.74
CA GLY A 144 -3.17 0.96 22.27
C GLY A 144 -3.46 -0.17 21.27
N PHE A 145 -2.52 -0.43 20.36
CA PHE A 145 -2.70 -1.41 19.29
C PHE A 145 -3.08 -2.81 19.79
N TRP A 146 -2.37 -3.31 20.79
CA TRP A 146 -2.66 -4.60 21.42
C TRP A 146 -4.06 -4.63 22.04
N LYS A 147 -4.44 -3.57 22.73
CA LYS A 147 -5.77 -3.43 23.34
C LYS A 147 -6.86 -3.45 22.27
N THR A 148 -6.68 -2.72 21.17
CA THR A 148 -7.63 -2.69 20.04
C THR A 148 -7.73 -4.04 19.33
N LEU A 149 -6.64 -4.82 19.30
CA LEU A 149 -6.61 -6.15 18.68
C LEU A 149 -7.31 -7.22 19.55
N THR A 150 -7.23 -7.08 20.87
CA THR A 150 -7.80 -8.05 21.83
C THR A 150 -9.23 -7.72 22.27
N GLU A 151 -9.70 -6.50 22.03
CA GLU A 151 -11.05 -6.07 22.37
C GLU A 151 -12.06 -6.44 21.27
N GLY A 152 -13.27 -6.81 21.69
CA GLY A 152 -14.39 -7.15 20.80
C GLY A 152 -14.50 -8.65 20.49
N THR A 153 -15.42 -8.98 19.58
CA THR A 153 -15.64 -10.37 19.13
C THR A 153 -14.84 -10.69 17.88
N TRP A 154 -14.69 -11.98 17.55
CA TRP A 154 -14.09 -12.40 16.28
C TRP A 154 -14.83 -11.84 15.06
N GLY A 155 -16.14 -11.59 15.15
CA GLY A 155 -16.91 -10.93 14.09
C GLY A 155 -16.42 -9.51 13.85
N ASP A 156 -16.19 -8.75 14.91
CA ASP A 156 -15.72 -7.36 14.85
C ASP A 156 -14.32 -7.25 14.27
N ALA A 157 -13.44 -8.22 14.55
CA ALA A 157 -12.09 -8.25 14.00
C ALA A 157 -12.09 -8.43 12.45
N TYR A 158 -13.10 -9.13 11.93
CA TYR A 158 -13.25 -9.41 10.50
C TYR A 158 -14.17 -8.40 9.77
N ASP A 159 -14.54 -7.30 10.41
CA ASP A 159 -15.32 -6.23 9.78
C ASP A 159 -14.66 -5.73 8.49
N GLY A 160 -15.45 -5.67 7.42
CA GLY A 160 -14.97 -5.24 6.10
C GLY A 160 -14.26 -6.33 5.28
N MET A 161 -14.16 -7.58 5.76
CA MET A 161 -13.54 -8.69 5.03
C MET A 161 -14.11 -8.87 3.62
N GLY A 162 -15.44 -8.82 3.47
CA GLY A 162 -16.10 -8.93 2.17
C GLY A 162 -15.66 -7.85 1.18
N ILE A 163 -15.50 -6.60 1.66
CA ILE A 163 -15.00 -5.50 0.83
C ILE A 163 -13.50 -5.64 0.55
N THR A 164 -12.71 -6.07 1.54
CA THR A 164 -11.28 -6.36 1.34
C THR A 164 -11.10 -7.40 0.23
N LEU A 165 -11.92 -8.46 0.20
CA LEU A 165 -11.87 -9.48 -0.85
C LEU A 165 -12.27 -8.91 -2.22
N LEU A 166 -13.33 -8.10 -2.28
CA LEU A 166 -13.73 -7.40 -3.52
C LEU A 166 -12.68 -6.42 -4.05
N LEU A 167 -11.82 -5.89 -3.16
CA LEU A 167 -10.71 -5.01 -3.52
C LEU A 167 -9.43 -5.77 -3.91
N THR A 168 -9.36 -7.09 -3.70
CA THR A 168 -8.21 -7.94 -4.06
C THR A 168 -7.79 -7.79 -5.53
N PRO A 169 -8.70 -7.63 -6.51
CA PRO A 169 -8.33 -7.41 -7.90
C PRO A 169 -7.71 -6.03 -8.22
N ASN A 170 -7.67 -5.08 -7.27
CA ASN A 170 -7.17 -3.73 -7.53
C ASN A 170 -5.75 -3.70 -8.15
N PRO A 171 -4.74 -4.43 -7.62
CA PRO A 171 -3.43 -4.50 -8.24
C PRO A 171 -3.48 -5.10 -9.66
N ALA A 172 -4.37 -6.06 -9.93
CA ALA A 172 -4.51 -6.65 -11.26
C ALA A 172 -5.06 -5.63 -12.27
N ILE A 173 -6.02 -4.79 -11.87
CA ILE A 173 -6.49 -3.66 -12.69
C ILE A 173 -5.33 -2.70 -12.97
N GLN A 174 -4.56 -2.33 -11.94
CA GLN A 174 -3.40 -1.45 -12.08
C GLN A 174 -2.36 -2.02 -13.07
N TYR A 175 -1.97 -3.29 -12.92
CA TYR A 175 -0.97 -3.91 -13.79
C TYR A 175 -1.48 -4.07 -15.22
N THR A 176 -2.76 -4.39 -15.40
CA THR A 176 -3.36 -4.51 -16.73
C THR A 176 -3.34 -3.17 -17.46
N VAL A 177 -3.72 -2.08 -16.78
CA VAL A 177 -3.64 -0.73 -17.35
C VAL A 177 -2.18 -0.35 -17.63
N PHE A 178 -1.26 -0.68 -16.73
CA PHE A 178 0.17 -0.42 -16.92
C PHE A 178 0.73 -1.12 -18.14
N ASP A 179 0.44 -2.41 -18.31
CA ASP A 179 0.93 -3.21 -19.43
C ASP A 179 0.36 -2.71 -20.75
N GLN A 180 -0.93 -2.37 -20.82
CA GLN A 180 -1.54 -1.80 -22.01
C GLN A 180 -0.91 -0.45 -22.39
N LEU A 181 -0.73 0.45 -21.43
CA LEU A 181 -0.10 1.75 -21.67
C LEU A 181 1.36 1.60 -22.10
N LYS A 182 2.09 0.68 -21.46
CA LYS A 182 3.48 0.36 -21.78
C LYS A 182 3.62 -0.21 -23.18
N GLN A 183 2.79 -1.17 -23.56
CA GLN A 183 2.79 -1.78 -24.90
C GLN A 183 2.51 -0.74 -25.97
N ASN A 184 1.43 0.04 -25.82
CA ASN A 184 1.08 1.11 -26.76
C ASN A 184 2.23 2.12 -26.95
N LEU A 185 2.94 2.48 -25.87
CA LEU A 185 4.07 3.40 -25.94
C LEU A 185 5.29 2.79 -26.65
N VAL A 186 5.59 1.52 -26.38
CA VAL A 186 6.68 0.79 -27.04
C VAL A 186 6.39 0.62 -28.52
N GLU A 187 5.16 0.28 -28.90
CA GLU A 187 4.74 0.14 -30.31
C GLU A 187 4.83 1.46 -31.06
N LYS A 188 4.33 2.56 -30.48
CA LYS A 188 4.47 3.90 -31.08
C LYS A 188 5.93 4.32 -31.25
N ARG A 189 6.81 3.95 -30.32
CA ARG A 189 8.26 4.24 -30.43
C ARG A 189 8.95 3.36 -31.45
N LYS A 190 8.59 2.07 -31.54
CA LYS A 190 9.08 1.15 -32.59
C LYS A 190 8.64 1.58 -33.98
N ALA A 191 7.42 2.09 -34.13
CA ALA A 191 6.93 2.64 -35.39
C ALA A 191 7.69 3.91 -35.82
N LYS A 192 8.25 4.66 -34.86
CA LYS A 192 9.01 5.90 -35.09
C LYS A 192 10.52 5.69 -35.22
N ALA A 193 11.06 4.58 -34.72
CA ALA A 193 12.47 4.21 -34.83
C ALA A 193 12.67 3.29 -36.04
N ASN A 194 13.60 3.63 -36.93
CA ASN A 194 13.98 2.73 -38.03
C ASN A 194 14.42 1.36 -37.47
N LYS A 195 14.10 0.30 -38.23
CA LYS A 195 14.14 -1.14 -37.87
C LYS A 195 15.43 -1.67 -37.20
N ASP A 196 16.52 -0.90 -37.16
CA ASP A 196 17.83 -1.30 -36.65
C ASP A 196 18.23 -0.67 -35.30
N SER A 197 17.32 0.01 -34.60
CA SER A 197 17.64 0.60 -33.30
C SER A 197 17.48 -0.39 -32.14
N SER A 198 18.42 -0.32 -31.18
CA SER A 198 18.50 -1.05 -29.91
C SER A 198 17.15 -1.21 -29.18
N PRO A 199 16.98 -2.20 -28.27
CA PRO A 199 15.75 -2.38 -27.51
C PRO A 199 15.27 -1.05 -26.91
N VAL A 200 14.00 -0.70 -27.15
CA VAL A 200 13.40 0.54 -26.62
C VAL A 200 13.36 0.46 -25.09
N VAL A 201 14.39 1.00 -24.44
CA VAL A 201 14.46 1.10 -22.99
C VAL A 201 13.52 2.23 -22.54
N ILE A 202 12.55 1.89 -21.69
CA ILE A 202 11.70 2.89 -21.07
C ILE A 202 12.49 3.51 -19.91
N SER A 203 12.71 4.82 -19.97
CA SER A 203 13.33 5.57 -18.86
C SER A 203 12.57 5.34 -17.55
N SER A 204 13.29 5.27 -16.43
CA SER A 204 12.73 5.12 -15.08
C SER A 204 11.60 6.11 -14.80
N PHE A 205 11.75 7.35 -15.26
CA PHE A 205 10.72 8.38 -15.12
C PHE A 205 9.44 8.07 -15.92
N MET A 206 9.58 7.55 -17.14
CA MET A 206 8.43 7.16 -17.96
C MET A 206 7.72 5.93 -17.40
N ALA A 207 8.48 4.94 -16.91
CA ALA A 207 7.91 3.79 -16.21
C ALA A 207 7.17 4.23 -14.93
N PHE A 208 7.72 5.20 -14.21
CA PHE A 208 7.05 5.81 -13.07
C PHE A 208 5.75 6.51 -13.46
N LEU A 209 5.75 7.35 -14.50
CA LEU A 209 4.56 8.07 -14.95
C LEU A 209 3.45 7.10 -15.39
N LEU A 210 3.80 6.07 -16.17
CA LEU A 210 2.87 5.01 -16.54
C LEU A 210 2.32 4.30 -15.29
N GLY A 211 3.16 4.02 -14.30
CA GLY A 211 2.76 3.44 -13.02
C GLY A 211 1.78 4.32 -12.26
N ALA A 212 2.03 5.63 -12.19
CA ALA A 212 1.18 6.60 -11.51
C ALA A 212 -0.19 6.75 -12.18
N ILE A 213 -0.23 6.83 -13.51
CA ILE A 213 -1.48 6.88 -14.29
C ILE A 213 -2.28 5.60 -14.08
N SER A 214 -1.63 4.44 -14.15
CA SER A 214 -2.28 3.14 -13.97
C SER A 214 -2.85 2.97 -12.57
N LYS A 215 -2.09 3.39 -11.55
CA LYS A 215 -2.54 3.37 -10.15
C LYS A 215 -3.71 4.32 -9.92
N THR A 216 -3.70 5.49 -10.55
CA THR A 216 -4.79 6.46 -10.49
C THR A 216 -6.06 5.88 -11.12
N ALA A 217 -5.96 5.31 -12.33
CA ALA A 217 -7.09 4.68 -13.01
C ALA A 217 -7.71 3.53 -12.18
N ALA A 218 -6.86 2.63 -11.67
CA ALA A 218 -7.32 1.54 -10.80
C ALA A 218 -7.97 2.07 -9.51
N THR A 219 -7.40 3.13 -8.92
CA THR A 219 -7.95 3.77 -7.73
C THR A 219 -9.31 4.37 -8.01
N VAL A 220 -9.49 5.13 -9.10
CA VAL A 220 -10.79 5.74 -9.47
C VAL A 220 -11.87 4.68 -9.62
N ILE A 221 -11.58 3.58 -10.31
CA ILE A 221 -12.53 2.47 -10.54
C ILE A 221 -12.95 1.82 -9.22
N THR A 222 -11.99 1.62 -8.31
CA THR A 222 -12.23 0.88 -7.06
C THR A 222 -12.57 1.78 -5.86
N TYR A 223 -12.50 3.11 -6.02
CA TYR A 223 -12.64 4.07 -4.94
C TYR A 223 -13.95 3.95 -4.16
N PRO A 224 -15.12 3.74 -4.80
CA PRO A 224 -16.38 3.55 -4.07
C PRO A 224 -16.30 2.42 -3.03
N LEU A 225 -15.64 1.32 -3.38
CA LEU A 225 -15.43 0.18 -2.48
C LEU A 225 -14.38 0.50 -1.40
N ILE A 226 -13.31 1.21 -1.75
CA ILE A 226 -12.30 1.67 -0.76
C ILE A 226 -12.98 2.52 0.31
N ARG A 227 -13.86 3.44 -0.08
CA ARG A 227 -14.60 4.30 0.85
C ARG A 227 -15.52 3.49 1.75
N CYS A 228 -16.27 2.54 1.18
CA CYS A 228 -17.13 1.65 1.96
C CYS A 228 -16.32 0.82 2.97
N LYS A 229 -15.14 0.29 2.57
CA LYS A 229 -14.24 -0.45 3.48
C LYS A 229 -13.88 0.38 4.70
N VAL A 230 -13.39 1.61 4.48
CA VAL A 230 -12.95 2.48 5.57
C VAL A 230 -14.11 2.80 6.51
N MET A 231 -15.32 3.07 6.00
CA MET A 231 -16.47 3.36 6.85
C MET A 231 -16.97 2.16 7.65
N ILE A 232 -16.90 0.94 7.11
CA ILE A 232 -17.23 -0.28 7.87
C ILE A 232 -16.19 -0.51 8.97
N GLN A 233 -14.89 -0.42 8.63
CA GLN A 233 -13.81 -0.68 9.58
C GLN A 233 -13.69 0.39 10.66
N ALA A 234 -14.19 1.60 10.40
CA ALA A 234 -14.24 2.71 11.35
C ALA A 234 -15.52 2.73 12.21
N ALA A 235 -16.52 1.90 11.90
CA ALA A 235 -17.73 1.82 12.70
C ALA A 235 -17.43 1.06 14.01
N ASP A 236 -17.21 1.80 15.09
CA ASP A 236 -17.08 1.24 16.44
C ASP A 236 -18.46 0.83 16.99
N ASP A 237 -18.53 -0.37 17.58
CA ASP A 237 -19.67 -0.86 18.37
C ASP A 237 -19.61 -0.36 19.82
N THR A 238 -19.32 0.92 20.04
CA THR A 238 -19.43 1.51 21.39
C THR A 238 -20.90 1.78 21.74
N ASN A 239 -21.61 0.74 22.15
CA ASN A 239 -22.52 0.78 23.29
C ASN A 239 -21.65 0.31 24.49
N ASP A 240 -21.55 0.96 25.66
CA ASP A 240 -22.53 1.71 26.43
C ASP A 240 -21.83 2.81 27.24
N ASN A 241 -22.61 3.84 27.61
CA ASN A 241 -22.28 4.99 28.47
C ASN A 241 -21.69 6.20 27.74
N GLU A 242 -22.52 6.93 27.01
CA GLU A 242 -22.87 8.31 27.39
C GLU A 242 -23.83 8.92 26.37
N ALA A 243 -24.88 9.55 26.90
CA ALA A 243 -25.90 10.23 26.13
C ALA A 243 -25.30 11.34 25.25
N LYS A 244 -25.33 11.18 23.91
CA LYS A 244 -25.32 12.29 22.93
C LYS A 244 -25.67 11.81 21.51
N LYS A 245 -26.89 12.18 21.08
CA LYS A 245 -27.48 12.18 19.73
C LYS A 245 -27.61 10.82 19.02
N PRO A 246 -28.73 10.57 18.28
CA PRO A 246 -28.89 9.37 17.49
C PRO A 246 -27.96 9.45 16.28
N ARG A 247 -26.71 9.00 16.41
CA ARG A 247 -25.94 8.59 15.23
C ARG A 247 -26.62 7.34 14.71
N GLU A 248 -27.36 7.46 13.61
CA GLU A 248 -27.92 6.33 12.88
C GLU A 248 -26.85 5.25 12.75
N ARG A 249 -27.08 4.09 13.37
CA ARG A 249 -26.18 2.95 13.33
C ARG A 249 -25.93 2.62 11.86
N ILE A 250 -24.71 2.87 11.38
CA ILE A 250 -24.28 2.37 10.07
C ILE A 250 -24.37 0.86 10.19
N LYS A 251 -25.34 0.24 9.50
CA LYS A 251 -25.40 -1.22 9.43
C LYS A 251 -24.05 -1.67 8.87
N LYS A 252 -23.30 -2.50 9.60
CA LYS A 252 -21.98 -3.07 9.22
C LYS A 252 -22.01 -3.92 7.93
N THR A 253 -23.12 -3.89 7.20
CA THR A 253 -23.35 -4.59 5.94
C THR A 253 -22.99 -3.70 4.76
N ILE A 254 -22.37 -4.28 3.73
CA ILE A 254 -22.01 -3.59 2.48
C ILE A 254 -23.19 -2.83 1.87
N PRO A 255 -24.40 -3.43 1.72
CA PRO A 255 -25.54 -2.72 1.13
C PRO A 255 -26.04 -1.57 2.00
N GLY A 256 -25.98 -1.72 3.33
CA GLY A 256 -26.37 -0.67 4.27
C GLY A 256 -25.49 0.57 4.16
N VAL A 257 -24.18 0.40 3.97
CA VAL A 257 -23.23 1.50 3.78
C VAL A 257 -23.43 2.17 2.42
N ILE A 258 -23.60 1.38 1.36
CA ILE A 258 -23.87 1.92 0.02
C ILE A 258 -25.16 2.75 0.04
N TYR A 259 -26.23 2.22 0.64
CA TYR A 259 -27.50 2.92 0.78
C TYR A 259 -27.33 4.21 1.60
N ALA A 260 -26.64 4.15 2.74
CA ALA A 260 -26.42 5.32 3.59
C ALA A 260 -25.62 6.43 2.88
N ILE A 261 -24.61 6.10 2.08
CA ILE A 261 -23.89 7.08 1.26
C ILE A 261 -24.83 7.69 0.22
N TRP A 262 -25.55 6.83 -0.50
CA TRP A 262 -26.43 7.26 -1.57
C TRP A 262 -27.52 8.22 -1.09
N GLU A 263 -28.17 7.88 0.02
CA GLU A 263 -29.25 8.68 0.60
C GLU A 263 -28.75 10.01 1.18
N LYS A 264 -27.60 10.01 1.87
CA LYS A 264 -27.09 11.22 2.55
C LYS A 264 -26.27 12.14 1.66
N GLU A 265 -25.55 11.60 0.69
CA GLU A 265 -24.53 12.33 -0.07
C GLU A 265 -24.65 12.15 -1.59
N GLY A 266 -25.52 11.26 -2.06
CA GLY A 266 -25.68 10.95 -3.47
C GLY A 266 -24.46 10.26 -4.10
N VAL A 267 -24.45 10.24 -5.44
CA VAL A 267 -23.41 9.57 -6.25
C VAL A 267 -22.01 10.17 -6.03
N LEU A 268 -21.93 11.49 -5.89
CA LEU A 268 -20.66 12.19 -5.64
C LEU A 268 -20.10 11.90 -4.25
N GLY A 269 -20.95 11.49 -3.30
CA GLY A 269 -20.53 11.03 -1.98
C GLY A 269 -19.45 9.97 -2.06
N PHE A 270 -19.63 8.95 -2.91
CA PHE A 270 -18.68 7.84 -3.06
C PHE A 270 -17.25 8.27 -3.42
N PHE A 271 -17.06 9.47 -3.97
CA PHE A 271 -15.78 10.01 -4.40
C PHE A 271 -15.22 11.11 -3.47
N LYS A 272 -15.87 11.40 -2.34
CA LYS A 272 -15.34 12.33 -1.33
C LYS A 272 -13.99 11.83 -0.81
N GLY A 273 -12.96 12.66 -0.96
CA GLY A 273 -11.58 12.34 -0.55
C GLY A 273 -10.72 11.69 -1.63
N LEU A 274 -11.25 11.50 -2.85
CA LEU A 274 -10.52 10.89 -3.97
C LEU A 274 -9.25 11.68 -4.30
N GLN A 275 -9.31 13.02 -4.32
CA GLN A 275 -8.15 13.86 -4.60
C GLN A 275 -7.00 13.62 -3.59
N ALA A 276 -7.32 13.48 -2.30
CA ALA A 276 -6.34 13.17 -1.27
C ALA A 276 -5.73 11.77 -1.47
N GLN A 277 -6.54 10.80 -1.92
CA GLN A 277 -6.05 9.47 -2.26
C GLN A 277 -5.11 9.50 -3.47
N ILE A 278 -5.51 10.17 -4.56
CA ILE A 278 -4.68 10.29 -5.77
C ILE A 278 -3.36 10.99 -5.43
N LEU A 279 -3.42 12.12 -4.73
CA LEU A 279 -2.22 12.86 -4.31
C LEU A 279 -1.30 11.97 -3.48
N LYS A 280 -1.83 11.25 -2.48
CA LYS A 280 -1.06 10.25 -1.70
C LYS A 280 -0.36 9.26 -2.60
N THR A 281 -1.10 8.68 -3.55
CA THR A 281 -0.55 7.62 -4.41
C THR A 281 0.55 8.13 -5.33
N VAL A 282 0.37 9.31 -5.93
CA VAL A 282 1.37 9.93 -6.81
C VAL A 282 2.61 10.35 -6.03
N LEU A 283 2.43 11.02 -4.87
CA LEU A 283 3.54 11.47 -4.04
C LEU A 283 4.33 10.29 -3.46
N SER A 284 3.62 9.25 -2.98
CA SER A 284 4.23 8.00 -2.50
C SER A 284 5.05 7.33 -3.61
N SER A 285 4.51 7.24 -4.82
CA SER A 285 5.26 6.66 -5.94
C SER A 285 6.44 7.53 -6.35
N ALA A 286 6.32 8.86 -6.29
CA ALA A 286 7.41 9.79 -6.63
C ALA A 286 8.56 9.69 -5.62
N LEU A 287 8.23 9.65 -4.33
CA LEU A 287 9.20 9.42 -3.26
C LEU A 287 9.86 8.06 -3.41
N LEU A 288 9.09 7.01 -3.72
CA LEU A 288 9.64 5.67 -3.96
C LEU A 288 10.65 5.68 -5.13
N LEU A 289 10.36 6.41 -6.21
CA LEU A 289 11.29 6.56 -7.33
C LEU A 289 12.57 7.29 -6.89
N MET A 290 12.43 8.42 -6.19
CA MET A 290 13.57 9.19 -5.69
C MET A 290 14.46 8.34 -4.76
N ILE A 291 13.85 7.61 -3.83
CA ILE A 291 14.55 6.69 -2.93
C ILE A 291 15.25 5.60 -3.74
N LYS A 292 14.57 4.98 -4.71
CA LYS A 292 15.17 3.96 -5.59
C LYS A 292 16.38 4.50 -6.34
N GLU A 293 16.29 5.70 -6.91
CA GLU A 293 17.40 6.34 -7.63
C GLU A 293 18.59 6.60 -6.71
N LYS A 294 18.34 7.12 -5.50
CA LYS A 294 19.39 7.33 -4.49
C LYS A 294 20.03 6.01 -4.04
N ILE A 295 19.24 5.00 -3.72
CA ILE A 295 19.74 3.67 -3.33
C ILE A 295 20.58 3.09 -4.48
N THR A 296 20.09 3.13 -5.72
CA THR A 296 20.82 2.58 -6.87
C THR A 296 22.16 3.29 -7.06
N ALA A 297 22.20 4.62 -6.93
CA ALA A 297 23.44 5.39 -7.03
C ALA A 297 24.42 5.06 -5.89
N THR A 298 23.94 4.95 -4.65
CA THR A 298 24.77 4.60 -3.49
C THR A 298 25.29 3.17 -3.59
N THR A 299 24.44 2.20 -3.96
CA THR A 299 24.84 0.81 -4.17
C THR A 299 25.89 0.70 -5.27
N TRP A 300 25.72 1.42 -6.38
CA TRP A 300 26.71 1.48 -7.44
C TRP A 300 28.06 2.01 -6.95
N PHE A 301 28.07 3.12 -6.20
CA PHE A 301 29.28 3.67 -5.60
C PHE A 301 29.94 2.68 -4.63
N LEU A 302 29.15 2.00 -3.80
CA LEU A 302 29.64 0.99 -2.86
C LEU A 302 30.28 -0.21 -3.58
N ILE A 303 29.65 -0.70 -4.65
CA ILE A 303 30.20 -1.79 -5.48
C ILE A 303 31.53 -1.35 -6.10
N LEU A 304 31.63 -0.12 -6.61
CA LEU A 304 32.87 0.41 -7.15
C LEU A 304 33.96 0.55 -6.08
N ALA A 305 33.60 0.99 -4.87
CA ALA A 305 34.52 1.10 -3.74
C ALA A 305 35.05 -0.28 -3.30
N ILE A 306 34.18 -1.28 -3.17
CA ILE A 306 34.54 -2.66 -2.84
C ILE A 306 35.41 -3.28 -3.94
N ARG A 307 35.07 -3.03 -5.21
CA ARG A 307 35.90 -3.48 -6.33
C ARG A 307 37.29 -2.85 -6.25
N LYS A 308 37.37 -1.54 -6.01
CA LYS A 308 38.66 -0.83 -5.89
C LYS A 308 39.50 -1.39 -4.74
N THR A 309 38.92 -1.65 -3.56
CA THR A 309 39.66 -2.23 -2.42
C THR A 309 40.11 -3.66 -2.71
N LEU A 310 39.25 -4.51 -3.30
CA LEU A 310 39.62 -5.89 -3.67
C LEU A 310 40.73 -5.95 -4.74
N PHE A 311 40.70 -5.06 -5.73
CA PHE A 311 41.75 -4.98 -6.76
C PHE A 311 43.09 -4.47 -6.19
N VAL A 312 43.06 -3.52 -5.24
CA VAL A 312 44.26 -3.07 -4.51
C VAL A 312 44.86 -4.20 -3.67
N THR A 313 44.04 -5.02 -3.00
CA THR A 313 44.51 -6.17 -2.22
C THR A 313 45.11 -7.26 -3.12
N LYS A 314 44.54 -7.52 -4.31
CA LYS A 314 45.10 -8.46 -5.29
C LYS A 314 46.43 -7.98 -5.90
N GLY A 315 46.62 -6.67 -6.10
CA GLY A 315 47.89 -6.11 -6.57
C GLY A 315 49.04 -6.28 -5.58
N ARG A 316 48.74 -6.17 -4.27
CA ARG A 316 49.73 -6.33 -3.20
C ARG A 316 50.23 -7.78 -3.03
N LEU A 317 49.38 -8.77 -3.29
CA LEU A 317 49.73 -10.20 -3.19
C LEU A 317 50.56 -10.73 -4.37
N LYS A 318 50.65 -9.98 -5.49
CA LYS A 318 51.43 -10.38 -6.68
C LYS A 318 52.81 -9.72 -6.74
N SER A 319 53.11 -8.84 -5.78
CA SER A 319 54.33 -8.03 -5.67
C SER A 319 55.20 -8.43 -4.46
N SER A 320 54.84 -9.51 -3.77
CA SER A 320 55.60 -10.13 -2.69
C SER A 320 55.94 -11.56 -3.08
#